data_AF-A0A7W1ITZ1-F1
#
_entry.id   AF-A0A7W1ITZ1-F1
#
_cell.length_a   1.000
_cell.length_b   1.000
_cell.length_c   1.000
_cell.angle_alpha   90.00
_cell.angle_beta   90.00
_cell.angle_gamma   90.00
#
_symmetry.space_group_name_H-M   'P 1'
#
loop_
_entity.id
_entity.type
_entity.pdbx_description
1 polymer ?
#
loop_
_entity_poly.entity_id
_entity_poly.type
_entity_poly.pdbx_seq_one_letter_code
_entity_poly.pdbx_strand_id
1 'polypeptide(L)' 'MNVDYSSYEGWKVKGKVETVLSRGRVVIENGEHKGKQGDGQFLKRGTCVNV' A
#
# COMPACT_ATOMS: atom_id res chain seq x y z
N MET A 1 4.10 -9.92 -0.10
CA MET A 1 5.43 -10.48 -0.41
C MET A 1 5.16 -11.84 -1.04
N ASN A 2 5.48 -12.03 -2.31
CA ASN A 2 5.21 -13.29 -3.03
C ASN A 2 6.50 -14.14 -3.11
N VAL A 3 7.14 -14.30 -1.95
CA VAL A 3 8.38 -15.07 -1.74
C VAL A 3 8.35 -15.62 -0.30
N ASP A 4 9.15 -16.65 -0.04
CA ASP A 4 9.14 -17.38 1.24
C ASP A 4 10.05 -16.79 2.34
N TYR A 5 10.69 -15.65 2.08
CA TYR A 5 11.60 -15.00 3.03
C TYR A 5 11.38 -13.48 3.08
N SER A 6 11.80 -12.86 4.19
CA SER A 6 11.78 -11.40 4.34
C SER A 6 13.17 -10.88 4.68
N SER A 7 13.61 -9.81 3.99
CA SER A 7 14.86 -9.11 4.34
C SER A 7 14.83 -8.46 5.73
N TYR A 8 13.64 -8.33 6.34
CA TYR A 8 13.42 -7.74 7.66
C TYR A 8 13.18 -8.79 8.76
N GLU A 9 13.41 -10.07 8.47
CA GLU A 9 13.21 -11.12 9.46
C GLU A 9 14.10 -10.90 10.70
N GLY A 10 13.53 -11.10 11.89
CA GLY A 10 14.20 -10.87 13.17
C GLY A 10 14.19 -9.42 13.69
N TRP A 11 13.67 -8.44 12.93
CA TRP A 11 13.62 -7.06 13.37
C TRP A 11 12.45 -6.80 14.34
N LYS A 12 12.70 -6.04 15.41
CA LYS A 12 11.64 -5.58 16.34
C LYS A 12 11.20 -4.16 15.96
N VAL A 13 9.93 -4.02 15.59
CA VAL A 13 9.34 -2.74 15.19
C VAL A 13 8.23 -2.36 16.17
N LYS A 14 8.11 -1.08 16.49
CA LYS A 14 7.01 -0.56 17.32
C LYS A 14 5.95 0.08 16.43
N GLY A 15 4.74 -0.46 16.50
CA GLY A 15 3.58 0.00 15.72
C GLY A 15 3.37 -0.82 14.45
N LYS A 16 2.10 -0.89 14.02
CA LYS A 16 1.66 -1.52 12.77
C LYS A 16 0.59 -0.65 12.13
N VAL A 17 0.44 -0.74 10.81
CA VAL A 17 -0.64 -0.07 10.09
C VAL A 17 -1.95 -0.78 10.41
N GLU A 18 -2.95 -0.04 10.87
CA GLU A 18 -4.28 -0.58 11.17
C GLU A 18 -5.24 -0.44 9.99
N THR A 19 -5.29 0.75 9.37
CA THR A 19 -6.22 1.05 8.26
C THR A 19 -5.48 1.75 7.12
N VAL A 20 -5.77 1.34 5.88
CA VAL A 20 -5.29 1.99 4.66
C VAL A 20 -6.47 2.43 3.81
N LEU A 21 -6.45 3.70 3.39
CA LEU A 21 -7.44 4.28 2.50
C LEU A 21 -6.86 4.48 1.10
N SER A 22 -7.62 4.12 0.08
CA SER A 22 -7.32 4.44 -1.32
C SER A 22 -8.57 5.05 -1.95
N ARG A 23 -8.46 6.29 -2.44
CA ARG A 23 -9.57 7.03 -3.09
C ARG A 23 -10.87 7.02 -2.25
N GLY A 24 -10.74 7.21 -0.94
CA GLY A 24 -11.88 7.24 -0.01
C GLY A 24 -12.45 5.87 0.39
N ARG A 25 -11.83 4.76 -0.04
CA ARG A 25 -12.24 3.39 0.32
C ARG A 25 -11.20 2.73 1.22
N VAL A 26 -11.66 1.94 2.18
CA VAL A 26 -10.79 1.11 3.03
C VAL A 26 -10.29 -0.08 2.21
N VAL A 27 -8.98 -0.18 2.00
CA VAL A 27 -8.34 -1.27 1.25
C VAL A 27 -7.59 -2.25 2.15
N ILE A 28 -7.14 -1.80 3.32
CA ILE A 28 -6.62 -2.67 4.38
C ILE A 28 -7.26 -2.24 5.69
N GLU A 29 -7.69 -3.20 6.50
CA GLU A 29 -8.19 -2.97 7.85
C GLU A 29 -7.81 -4.14 8.74
N ASN A 30 -7.22 -3.88 9.91
CA ASN A 30 -6.81 -4.90 10.89
C ASN A 30 -5.90 -6.00 10.33
N GLY A 31 -5.14 -5.69 9.26
CA GLY A 31 -4.26 -6.64 8.57
C GLY A 31 -4.94 -7.44 7.46
N GLU A 32 -6.24 -7.28 7.25
CA GLU A 32 -6.98 -7.91 6.16
C GLU A 32 -7.01 -6.99 4.92
N HIS A 33 -6.75 -7.55 3.75
CA HIS A 33 -6.88 -6.84 2.48
C HIS A 33 -8.32 -6.90 1.97
N LYS A 34 -8.98 -5.74 1.91
CA LYS A 34 -10.38 -5.55 1.46
C LYS A 34 -10.49 -4.98 0.03
N GLY A 35 -9.38 -4.62 -0.59
CA GLY A 35 -9.33 -4.12 -1.96
C GLY A 35 -9.63 -5.21 -3.00
N LYS A 36 -10.10 -4.79 -4.18
CA LYS A 36 -10.37 -5.66 -5.33
C LYS A 36 -9.35 -5.43 -6.44
N GLN A 37 -9.10 -6.46 -7.24
CA GLN A 37 -8.28 -6.31 -8.44
C GLN A 37 -8.94 -5.28 -9.38
N GLY A 38 -8.16 -4.32 -9.87
CA GLY A 38 -8.66 -3.25 -10.73
C GLY A 38 -9.14 -1.98 -10.00
N ASP A 39 -9.10 -1.92 -8.66
CA ASP A 39 -9.38 -0.67 -7.92
C ASP A 39 -8.33 0.43 -8.18
N GLY A 40 -7.17 0.05 -8.70
CA GLY A 40 -6.13 0.98 -9.15
C GLY A 40 -6.50 1.66 -10.46
N GLN A 41 -6.07 2.92 -10.61
CA GLN A 41 -6.19 3.66 -11.86
C GLN A 41 -4.84 4.27 -12.22
N PHE A 42 -4.53 4.30 -13.51
CA PHE A 42 -3.33 4.95 -14.04
C PHE A 42 -3.38 6.46 -13.73
N LEU A 43 -2.33 6.96 -13.06
CA LEU A 43 -2.16 8.38 -12.81
C LEU A 43 -1.20 8.95 -13.85
N LYS A 44 -1.75 9.67 -14.84
CA LYS A 44 -0.93 10.39 -15.83
C LYS A 44 -0.15 11.50 -15.12
N ARG A 45 1.16 11.53 -15.34
CA ARG A 45 2.03 12.61 -14.84
C ARG A 45 2.15 13.70 -15.92
N GLY A 46 2.22 14.96 -15.49
CA GLY A 46 2.50 16.08 -16.38
C GLY A 46 3.97 16.15 -16.80
N THR A 47 4.30 17.12 -17.65
CA THR A 47 5.68 17.55 -17.86
C THR A 47 6.25 18.10 -16.55
N CYS A 48 7.58 18.05 -16.39
CA CYS A 48 8.23 18.73 -15.27
C CYS A 48 7.83 20.22 -15.22
N VAL A 49 7.97 20.82 -14.04
CA VAL A 49 7.65 22.24 -13.81
C VAL A 49 8.43 23.06 -14.84
N ASN A 50 7.71 23.76 -15.72
CA ASN A 50 8.32 24.81 -16.54
C ASN A 50 8.62 25.97 -15.59
N VAL A 51 9.90 26.21 -15.36
CA VAL A 51 10.40 27.41 -14.67
C VAL A 51 10.38 28.57 -15.66
#